data_AF-A0A955K5P6-F1
#
_entry.id   AF-A0A955K5P6-F1
#
_cell.length_a   1.000
_cell.length_b   1.000
_cell.length_c   1.000
_cell.angle_alpha   90.00
_cell.angle_beta   90.00
_cell.angle_gamma   90.00
#
_symmetry.space_group_name_H-M   'P 1'
#
loop_
_entity.id
_entity.type
_entity.pdbx_description
1 polymer ?
#
loop_
_entity_poly.entity_id
_entity_poly.type
_entity_poly.pdbx_seq_one_letter_code
_entity_poly.pdbx_strand_id
1 'polypeptide(L)'
;MNFSKWFFRILIFGEVILLLAVLWFLYGQRQFDSLFGGNQADSPGESIVERIINQPKHGELVSASNPEYFDLANTKAQIAQTRQTIEPVYQVSKQEIVFSSLGKSDREIELNARVYFPDNIEVAKKLPVVVFASGTTGISDICANSLEQPNLEPTAVNNWGNYQSHMIGYASQGYIMVIPDYEGMRDAEDIHHYMVGELEGRVMLDALKASWEMTSIKPNVDQDMIFMA
;
A
#
# COMPACT_ATOMS: atom_id res chain seq x y z
N MET A 1 24.22 24.06 70.18
CA MET A 1 24.09 24.02 68.70
C MET A 1 23.62 22.61 68.33
N ASN A 2 22.40 22.49 67.77
CA ASN A 2 21.64 21.23 67.76
C ASN A 2 22.01 20.32 66.57
N PHE A 3 23.12 19.60 66.70
CA PHE A 3 23.72 18.75 65.65
C PHE A 3 22.74 17.69 65.09
N SER A 4 21.84 17.15 65.93
CA SER A 4 20.88 16.13 65.50
C SER A 4 19.83 16.66 64.50
N LYS A 5 19.37 17.91 64.66
CA LYS A 5 18.38 18.52 63.73
C LYS A 5 19.01 18.84 62.37
N TRP A 6 20.30 19.11 62.34
CA TRP A 6 21.03 19.38 61.09
C TRP A 6 21.32 18.08 60.33
N PHE A 7 21.73 17.03 61.04
CA PHE A 7 21.94 15.70 60.46
C PHE A 7 20.66 15.10 59.88
N PHE A 8 19.53 15.23 60.58
CA PHE A 8 18.23 14.73 60.10
C PHE A 8 17.74 15.46 58.84
N ARG A 9 18.03 16.76 58.72
CA ARG A 9 17.71 17.56 57.52
C ARG A 9 18.54 17.13 56.31
N ILE A 10 19.81 16.79 56.50
CA ILE A 10 20.69 16.32 55.43
C ILE A 10 20.26 14.94 54.94
N LEU A 11 19.89 14.03 55.85
CA LEU A 11 19.37 12.71 55.50
C LEU A 11 18.11 12.80 54.64
N ILE A 12 17.12 13.60 55.07
CA ILE A 12 15.89 13.82 54.29
C ILE A 12 16.20 14.44 52.92
N PHE A 13 17.08 15.43 52.87
CA PHE A 13 17.43 16.09 51.61
C PHE A 13 18.14 15.13 50.64
N GLY A 14 19.00 14.25 51.16
CA GLY A 14 19.64 13.19 50.40
C GLY A 14 18.64 12.18 49.82
N GLU A 15 17.65 11.75 50.61
CA GLU A 15 16.60 10.83 50.14
C GLU A 15 15.72 11.44 49.06
N VAL A 16 15.35 12.72 49.19
CA VAL A 16 14.55 13.42 48.17
C VAL A 16 15.34 13.56 46.86
N ILE A 17 16.63 13.89 46.93
CA ILE A 17 17.48 13.97 45.73
C ILE A 17 17.59 12.60 45.05
N LEU A 18 17.76 11.53 45.84
CA LEU A 18 17.86 10.17 45.30
C LEU A 18 16.56 9.75 44.61
N LEU A 19 15.41 10.02 45.24
CA LEU A 19 14.09 9.77 44.66
C LEU A 19 13.86 10.54 43.35
N LEU A 20 14.23 11.82 43.31
CA LEU A 20 14.11 12.63 42.09
C LEU A 20 15.03 12.13 40.98
N ALA A 21 16.25 11.69 41.31
CA ALA A 21 17.18 11.11 40.34
C ALA A 21 16.66 9.78 39.76
N VAL A 22 16.07 8.91 40.61
CA VAL A 22 15.43 7.66 40.17
C VAL A 22 14.21 7.95 39.29
N LEU A 23 13.36 8.89 39.67
CA LEU A 23 12.19 9.28 38.86
C LEU A 23 12.60 9.87 37.51
N TRP A 24 13.65 10.70 37.48
CA TRP A 24 14.19 11.26 36.24
C TRP A 24 14.82 10.18 35.35
N PHE A 25 15.54 9.21 35.93
CA PHE A 25 16.09 8.07 35.20
C PHE A 25 15.00 7.18 34.61
N LEU A 26 13.95 6.86 35.38
CA LEU A 26 12.82 6.05 34.91
C LEU A 26 12.01 6.78 33.82
N TYR A 27 11.83 8.10 33.95
CA TYR A 27 11.18 8.92 32.93
C TYR A 27 12.03 9.02 31.66
N GLY A 28 13.34 9.19 31.82
CA GLY A 28 14.31 9.21 30.73
C GLY A 28 14.37 7.88 29.97
N GLN A 29 14.35 6.73 30.68
CA GLN A 29 14.26 5.42 30.03
C GLN A 29 12.98 5.27 29.22
N ARG A 30 11.81 5.64 29.75
CA ARG A 30 10.55 5.56 28.99
C ARG A 30 10.56 6.43 27.73
N GLN A 31 11.12 7.63 27.82
CA GLN A 31 11.26 8.53 26.67
C GLN A 31 12.26 7.96 25.65
N PHE A 32 13.38 7.40 26.12
CA PHE A 32 14.38 6.76 25.28
C PHE A 32 13.80 5.53 24.57
N ASP A 33 13.04 4.68 25.26
CA ASP A 33 12.33 3.54 24.68
C ASP A 33 11.27 3.98 23.66
N SER A 34 10.60 5.12 23.88
CA SER A 34 9.62 5.65 22.91
C SER A 34 10.25 6.30 21.68
N LEU A 35 11.49 6.82 21.79
CA LEU A 35 12.19 7.55 20.73
C LEU A 35 13.15 6.65 19.94
N PHE A 36 13.69 5.61 20.57
CA PHE A 36 14.70 4.71 20.01
C PHE A 36 14.34 3.23 20.14
N GLY A 37 13.23 2.87 20.80
CA GLY A 37 12.66 1.52 20.78
C GLY A 37 11.96 1.26 19.45
N GLY A 38 12.73 1.27 18.37
CA GLY A 38 12.34 0.61 17.14
C GLY A 38 12.13 -0.87 17.44
N ASN A 39 10.92 -1.34 17.15
CA ASN A 39 10.43 -2.71 17.26
C ASN A 39 10.64 -3.37 18.62
N GLN A 40 9.51 -3.65 19.27
CA GLN A 40 9.40 -4.65 20.32
C GLN A 40 10.28 -5.85 19.95
N ALA A 41 11.41 -6.00 20.66
CA ALA A 41 12.29 -7.13 20.46
C ALA A 41 11.47 -8.40 20.61
N ASP A 42 11.52 -9.24 19.57
CA ASP A 42 10.86 -10.54 19.47
C ASP A 42 10.79 -11.23 20.83
N SER A 43 9.61 -11.73 21.18
CA SER A 43 9.46 -12.64 22.30
C SER A 43 10.45 -13.80 22.12
N PRO A 44 11.33 -14.06 23.10
CA PRO A 44 12.32 -15.13 22.99
C PRO A 44 11.59 -16.46 23.15
N GLY A 45 11.01 -16.98 22.06
CA GLY A 45 10.26 -18.23 22.10
C GLY A 45 9.60 -18.66 20.80
N GLU A 46 9.23 -17.75 19.91
CA GLU A 46 8.49 -18.16 18.71
C GLU A 46 9.44 -18.68 17.62
N SER A 47 9.28 -19.96 17.28
CA SER A 47 10.06 -20.56 16.20
C SER A 47 9.75 -19.84 14.87
N ILE A 48 10.71 -19.77 13.95
CA ILE A 48 10.49 -19.18 12.61
C ILE A 48 9.31 -19.88 11.91
N VAL A 49 9.15 -21.19 12.14
CA VAL A 49 8.05 -21.99 11.59
C VAL A 49 6.71 -21.57 12.17
N GLU A 50 6.64 -21.34 13.47
CA GLU A 50 5.41 -20.89 14.14
C GLU A 50 5.03 -19.47 13.69
N ARG A 51 6.01 -18.59 13.52
CA ARG A 51 5.79 -17.29 12.86
C ARG A 51 5.23 -17.47 11.47
N ILE A 52 5.85 -18.27 10.59
CA ILE A 52 5.36 -18.50 9.22
C ILE A 52 3.94 -19.09 9.19
N ILE A 53 3.62 -20.02 10.10
CA ILE A 53 2.30 -20.64 10.16
C ILE A 53 1.25 -19.65 10.66
N ASN A 54 1.62 -18.77 11.60
CA ASN A 54 0.72 -17.81 12.23
C ASN A 54 0.71 -16.44 11.53
N GLN A 55 1.51 -16.23 10.47
CA GLN A 55 1.43 -14.98 9.71
C GLN A 55 0.04 -14.86 9.06
N PRO A 56 -0.68 -13.76 9.30
CA PRO A 56 -1.97 -13.55 8.67
C PRO A 56 -1.80 -13.57 7.14
N LYS A 57 -2.71 -14.27 6.45
CA LYS A 57 -2.59 -14.45 4.99
C LYS A 57 -2.91 -13.16 4.28
N HIS A 58 -2.01 -12.71 3.42
CA HIS A 58 -2.11 -11.44 2.71
C HIS A 58 -1.71 -11.58 1.24
N GLY A 59 -2.22 -10.70 0.39
CA GLY A 59 -2.08 -10.76 -1.07
C GLY A 59 -3.03 -11.76 -1.74
N GLU A 60 -4.11 -12.17 -1.07
CA GLU A 60 -5.12 -13.04 -1.66
C GLU A 60 -6.15 -12.21 -2.44
N LEU A 61 -6.54 -12.68 -3.63
CA LEU A 61 -7.62 -12.09 -4.39
C LEU A 61 -8.96 -12.38 -3.69
N VAL A 62 -9.63 -11.34 -3.21
CA VAL A 62 -10.94 -11.45 -2.55
C VAL A 62 -12.06 -11.43 -3.59
N SER A 63 -12.02 -10.48 -4.52
CA SER A 63 -12.98 -10.41 -5.62
C SER A 63 -12.40 -9.68 -6.83
N ALA A 64 -13.00 -9.91 -8.00
CA ALA A 64 -12.71 -9.19 -9.23
C ALA A 64 -14.02 -8.82 -9.91
N SER A 65 -14.12 -7.56 -10.39
CA SER A 65 -15.26 -7.09 -11.17
C SER A 65 -15.36 -7.80 -12.51
N ASN A 66 -16.48 -7.66 -13.23
CA ASN A 66 -16.50 -8.02 -14.64
C ASN A 66 -15.50 -7.14 -15.43
N PRO A 67 -14.84 -7.66 -16.47
CA PRO A 67 -13.98 -6.84 -17.30
C PRO A 67 -14.77 -5.76 -18.05
N GLU A 68 -14.26 -4.54 -17.99
CA GLU A 68 -14.61 -3.46 -18.91
C GLU A 68 -13.69 -3.56 -20.13
N TYR A 69 -14.26 -3.51 -21.34
CA TYR A 69 -13.54 -3.73 -22.59
C TYR A 69 -13.35 -2.43 -23.36
N PHE A 70 -12.13 -2.19 -23.83
CA PHE A 70 -11.76 -1.10 -24.72
C PHE A 70 -11.29 -1.69 -26.03
N ASP A 71 -12.11 -1.60 -27.08
CA ASP A 71 -11.67 -1.92 -28.44
C ASP A 71 -10.51 -1.01 -28.90
N LEU A 72 -9.93 -1.27 -30.08
CA LEU A 72 -8.78 -0.49 -30.57
C LEU A 72 -9.09 1.01 -30.73
N ALA A 73 -10.30 1.37 -31.17
CA ALA A 73 -10.68 2.76 -31.36
C ALA A 73 -10.83 3.49 -30.01
N ASN A 74 -11.50 2.86 -29.06
CA ASN A 74 -11.67 3.36 -27.70
C ASN A 74 -10.33 3.41 -26.96
N THR A 75 -9.49 2.38 -27.09
CA THR A 75 -8.13 2.36 -26.53
C THR A 75 -7.32 3.54 -27.04
N LYS A 76 -7.31 3.78 -28.36
CA LYS A 76 -6.63 4.93 -28.97
C LYS A 76 -7.18 6.26 -28.43
N ALA A 77 -8.50 6.39 -28.31
CA ALA A 77 -9.13 7.59 -27.78
C ALA A 77 -8.77 7.84 -26.31
N GLN A 78 -8.69 6.79 -25.48
CA GLN A 78 -8.25 6.90 -24.08
C GLN A 78 -6.80 7.34 -23.98
N ILE A 79 -5.91 6.74 -24.77
CA ILE A 79 -4.48 7.09 -24.81
C ILE A 79 -4.28 8.55 -25.25
N ALA A 80 -5.03 9.01 -26.25
CA ALA A 80 -4.93 10.37 -26.76
C ALA A 80 -5.23 11.48 -25.75
N GLN A 81 -5.88 11.16 -24.62
CA GLN A 81 -6.12 12.11 -23.52
C GLN A 81 -4.82 12.57 -22.86
N THR A 82 -3.79 11.73 -22.81
CA THR A 82 -2.48 12.09 -22.24
C THR A 82 -1.36 12.09 -23.27
N ARG A 83 -1.42 11.23 -24.29
CA ARG A 83 -0.41 11.14 -25.37
C ARG A 83 -1.01 10.73 -26.72
N GLN A 84 -1.07 11.67 -27.65
CA GLN A 84 -1.69 11.46 -28.98
C GLN A 84 -0.89 10.57 -29.95
N THR A 85 0.37 10.27 -29.67
CA THR A 85 1.30 9.64 -30.62
C THR A 85 1.41 8.12 -30.50
N ILE A 86 0.77 7.51 -29.49
CA ILE A 86 0.85 6.06 -29.27
C ILE A 86 -0.31 5.38 -30.01
N GLU A 87 0.02 4.48 -30.93
CA GLU A 87 -0.94 3.60 -31.58
C GLU A 87 -1.06 2.28 -30.81
N PRO A 88 -2.27 1.86 -30.41
CA PRO A 88 -2.45 0.63 -29.64
C PRO A 88 -2.20 -0.61 -30.51
N VAL A 89 -1.41 -1.55 -29.99
CA VAL A 89 -1.18 -2.86 -30.62
C VAL A 89 -2.29 -3.83 -30.23
N TYR A 90 -2.77 -3.72 -28.99
CA TYR A 90 -3.82 -4.55 -28.42
C TYR A 90 -5.01 -3.71 -27.97
N GLN A 91 -6.20 -4.32 -28.06
CA GLN A 91 -7.34 -3.92 -27.24
C GLN A 91 -7.02 -4.15 -25.77
N VAL A 92 -7.66 -3.40 -24.88
CA VAL A 92 -7.38 -3.44 -23.44
C VAL A 92 -8.64 -3.80 -22.68
N SER A 93 -8.49 -4.62 -21.65
CA SER A 93 -9.51 -4.84 -20.63
C SER A 93 -9.06 -4.22 -19.31
N LYS A 94 -10.04 -3.75 -18.52
CA LYS A 94 -9.85 -3.27 -17.16
C LYS A 94 -10.72 -4.08 -16.20
N GLN A 95 -10.16 -4.44 -15.04
CA GLN A 95 -10.93 -4.96 -13.92
C GLN A 95 -10.56 -4.20 -12.64
N GLU A 96 -11.54 -4.02 -11.76
CA GLU A 96 -11.29 -3.66 -10.37
C GLU A 96 -11.20 -4.93 -9.54
N ILE A 97 -10.20 -5.02 -8.68
CA ILE A 97 -10.03 -6.13 -7.76
C ILE A 97 -10.05 -5.64 -6.32
N VAL A 98 -10.53 -6.49 -5.43
CA VAL A 98 -10.37 -6.37 -3.99
C VAL A 98 -9.41 -7.47 -3.55
N PHE A 99 -8.42 -7.13 -2.72
CA PHE A 99 -7.41 -8.07 -2.24
C PHE A 99 -7.10 -7.85 -0.76
N SER A 100 -6.65 -8.91 -0.08
CA SER A 100 -6.22 -8.83 1.32
C SER A 100 -4.81 -8.25 1.44
N SER A 101 -4.56 -7.49 2.49
CA SER A 101 -3.24 -6.95 2.85
C SER A 101 -3.11 -6.87 4.38
N LEU A 102 -1.92 -6.52 4.86
CA LEU A 102 -1.71 -6.15 6.26
C LEU A 102 -1.49 -4.63 6.35
N GLY A 103 -2.28 -3.99 7.19
CA GLY A 103 -2.13 -2.59 7.52
C GLY A 103 -1.22 -2.35 8.72
N LYS A 104 -1.32 -1.17 9.30
CA LYS A 104 -0.61 -0.82 10.54
C LYS A 104 -0.89 -1.83 11.65
N SER A 105 0.17 -2.21 12.38
CA SER A 105 0.13 -3.21 13.46
C SER A 105 -0.35 -4.58 13.00
N ASP A 106 -0.07 -4.95 11.74
CA ASP A 106 -0.43 -6.23 11.11
C ASP A 106 -1.94 -6.52 11.11
N ARG A 107 -2.78 -5.48 11.14
CA ARG A 107 -4.23 -5.60 11.00
C ARG A 107 -4.56 -6.11 9.60
N GLU A 108 -5.36 -7.17 9.50
CA GLU A 108 -5.91 -7.59 8.20
C GLU A 108 -6.84 -6.52 7.64
N ILE A 109 -6.61 -6.16 6.37
CA ILE A 109 -7.37 -5.15 5.64
C ILE A 109 -7.66 -5.64 4.23
N GLU A 110 -8.71 -5.08 3.61
CA GLU A 110 -9.00 -5.25 2.18
C GLU A 110 -8.71 -3.94 1.45
N LEU A 111 -8.07 -4.04 0.30
CA LEU A 111 -7.71 -2.90 -0.55
C LEU A 111 -8.20 -3.11 -1.97
N ASN A 112 -8.33 -2.00 -2.69
CA ASN A 112 -8.79 -1.99 -4.07
C ASN A 112 -7.59 -1.79 -5.01
N ALA A 113 -7.65 -2.38 -6.20
CA ALA A 113 -6.73 -2.04 -7.29
C ALA A 113 -7.47 -2.06 -8.63
N ARG A 114 -6.97 -1.26 -9.59
CA ARG A 114 -7.35 -1.39 -11.00
C ARG A 114 -6.28 -2.16 -11.74
N VAL A 115 -6.70 -3.12 -12.55
CA VAL A 115 -5.82 -3.94 -13.38
C VAL A 115 -6.19 -3.74 -14.83
N TYR A 116 -5.22 -3.33 -15.65
CA TYR A 116 -5.36 -3.13 -17.08
C TYR A 116 -4.47 -4.12 -17.80
N PHE A 117 -5.01 -4.82 -18.78
CA PHE A 117 -4.28 -5.87 -19.48
C PHE A 117 -4.68 -5.93 -20.95
N PRO A 118 -3.77 -6.39 -21.83
CA PRO A 118 -4.12 -6.57 -23.22
C PRO A 118 -5.09 -7.74 -23.34
N ASP A 119 -6.16 -7.54 -24.09
CA ASP A 119 -7.22 -8.52 -24.28
C ASP A 119 -7.01 -9.33 -25.58
N ASN A 120 -7.67 -10.49 -25.69
CA ASN A 120 -7.50 -11.45 -26.79
C ASN A 120 -6.06 -11.92 -27.02
N ILE A 121 -5.26 -12.01 -25.95
CA ILE A 121 -3.90 -12.53 -26.01
C ILE A 121 -3.92 -14.07 -26.05
N GLU A 122 -3.08 -14.65 -26.90
CA GLU A 122 -2.87 -16.09 -26.93
C GLU A 122 -2.38 -16.61 -25.57
N VAL A 123 -2.99 -17.69 -25.07
CA VAL A 123 -2.72 -18.28 -23.75
C VAL A 123 -1.23 -18.58 -23.50
N ALA A 124 -0.46 -18.93 -24.54
CA ALA A 124 0.96 -19.25 -24.41
C ALA A 124 1.86 -18.00 -24.24
N LYS A 125 1.37 -16.80 -24.56
CA LYS A 125 2.16 -15.58 -24.49
C LYS A 125 2.26 -15.10 -23.05
N LYS A 126 3.48 -15.02 -22.55
CA LYS A 126 3.81 -14.45 -21.24
C LYS A 126 3.99 -12.92 -21.34
N LEU A 127 3.43 -12.19 -20.40
CA LEU A 127 3.37 -10.73 -20.37
C LEU A 127 4.00 -10.21 -19.07
N PRO A 128 4.86 -9.17 -19.16
CA PRO A 128 5.41 -8.51 -17.98
C PRO A 128 4.31 -7.85 -17.15
N VAL A 129 4.50 -7.82 -15.83
CA VAL A 129 3.60 -7.15 -14.89
C VAL A 129 4.29 -5.89 -14.35
N VAL A 130 3.57 -4.77 -14.36
CA VAL A 130 4.01 -3.52 -13.75
C VAL A 130 3.02 -3.13 -12.67
N VAL A 131 3.49 -3.04 -11.43
CA VAL A 131 2.73 -2.42 -10.34
C VAL A 131 3.12 -0.96 -10.26
N PHE A 132 2.15 -0.08 -10.50
CA PHE A 132 2.35 1.36 -10.51
C PHE A 132 1.88 1.96 -9.19
N ALA A 133 2.80 2.60 -8.47
CA ALA A 133 2.56 3.40 -7.30
C ALA A 133 2.02 4.77 -7.72
N SER A 134 0.76 5.06 -7.39
CA SER A 134 0.24 6.41 -7.61
C SER A 134 1.02 7.44 -6.79
N GLY A 135 1.22 8.65 -7.34
CA GLY A 135 1.77 9.76 -6.58
C GLY A 135 0.78 10.29 -5.54
N THR A 136 1.09 11.42 -4.93
CA THR A 136 0.21 12.05 -3.92
C THR A 136 -1.14 12.43 -4.51
N THR A 137 -2.21 11.72 -4.10
CA THR A 137 -3.60 12.05 -4.45
C THR A 137 -4.37 12.69 -3.28
N GLY A 138 -3.86 12.53 -2.05
CA GLY A 138 -4.41 13.04 -0.80
C GLY A 138 -4.49 11.94 0.26
N ILE A 139 -5.23 12.17 1.36
CA ILE A 139 -5.30 11.23 2.50
C ILE A 139 -6.73 10.77 2.85
N SER A 140 -7.73 11.19 2.08
CA SER A 140 -9.14 10.87 2.31
C SER A 140 -9.60 9.76 1.36
N ASP A 141 -10.72 9.10 1.65
CA ASP A 141 -11.32 8.08 0.78
C ASP A 141 -11.53 8.53 -0.66
N ILE A 142 -11.96 9.77 -0.83
CA ILE A 142 -12.17 10.34 -2.17
C ILE A 142 -10.87 10.50 -2.95
N CYS A 143 -9.71 10.38 -2.30
CA CYS A 143 -8.38 10.49 -2.91
C CYS A 143 -7.89 9.16 -3.50
N ALA A 144 -8.63 8.07 -3.33
CA ALA A 144 -8.31 6.78 -3.91
C ALA A 144 -8.17 6.89 -5.43
N ASN A 145 -7.05 6.43 -5.99
CA ASN A 145 -6.81 6.53 -7.42
C ASN A 145 -7.79 5.67 -8.23
N SER A 146 -8.32 4.59 -7.64
CA SER A 146 -9.35 3.78 -8.28
C SER A 146 -10.63 4.57 -8.56
N LEU A 147 -10.89 5.64 -7.80
CA LEU A 147 -12.06 6.52 -7.95
C LEU A 147 -11.81 7.68 -8.93
N GLU A 148 -10.64 7.77 -9.55
CA GLU A 148 -10.31 8.82 -10.51
C GLU A 148 -11.25 8.77 -11.72
N GLN A 149 -11.86 9.92 -12.03
CA GLN A 149 -12.84 10.07 -13.11
C GLN A 149 -12.48 11.29 -13.98
N PRO A 150 -11.47 11.16 -14.87
CA PRO A 150 -10.92 12.29 -15.62
C PRO A 150 -11.86 12.81 -16.73
N ASN A 151 -12.88 12.03 -17.12
CA ASN A 151 -13.73 12.32 -18.29
C ASN A 151 -15.11 12.89 -17.97
N LEU A 152 -15.40 13.20 -16.70
CA LEU A 152 -16.67 13.79 -16.29
C LEU A 152 -16.63 15.32 -16.33
N GLU A 153 -16.27 15.96 -17.43
CA GLU A 153 -16.38 17.43 -17.53
C GLU A 153 -17.86 17.89 -17.54
N PRO A 154 -18.25 18.97 -16.84
CA PRO A 154 -17.45 19.95 -16.08
C PRO A 154 -17.25 19.59 -14.59
N THR A 155 -17.59 18.36 -14.20
CA THR A 155 -17.65 17.85 -12.83
C THR A 155 -16.63 16.73 -12.62
N ALA A 156 -15.40 16.87 -13.13
CA ALA A 156 -14.38 15.86 -12.92
C ALA A 156 -14.19 15.74 -11.40
N VAL A 157 -14.70 14.66 -10.82
CA VAL A 157 -14.79 14.54 -9.37
C VAL A 157 -13.39 14.42 -8.79
N ASN A 158 -12.45 13.86 -9.56
CA ASN A 158 -11.02 13.81 -9.29
C ASN A 158 -10.19 13.52 -10.57
N ASN A 159 -9.13 14.30 -10.83
CA ASN A 159 -8.13 14.03 -11.88
C ASN A 159 -6.72 14.37 -11.34
N TRP A 160 -5.96 13.33 -10.95
CA TRP A 160 -4.63 13.47 -10.35
C TRP A 160 -3.49 13.21 -11.34
N GLY A 161 -3.80 12.54 -12.44
CA GLY A 161 -2.85 12.27 -13.51
C GLY A 161 -3.45 11.56 -14.72
N ASN A 162 -4.76 11.30 -14.72
CA ASN A 162 -5.43 10.46 -15.70
C ASN A 162 -4.72 9.10 -15.81
N TYR A 163 -4.61 8.42 -14.66
CA TYR A 163 -3.92 7.14 -14.55
C TYR A 163 -4.51 6.10 -15.51
N GLN A 164 -5.83 6.13 -15.76
CA GLN A 164 -6.45 5.25 -16.74
C GLN A 164 -5.83 5.40 -18.13
N SER A 165 -5.67 6.63 -18.64
CA SER A 165 -5.04 6.87 -19.95
C SER A 165 -3.61 6.31 -20.00
N HIS A 166 -2.83 6.50 -18.93
CA HIS A 166 -1.48 5.97 -18.83
C HIS A 166 -1.44 4.44 -18.78
N MET A 167 -2.24 3.82 -17.92
CA MET A 167 -2.27 2.36 -17.77
C MET A 167 -2.76 1.68 -19.06
N ILE A 168 -3.78 2.23 -19.72
CA ILE A 168 -4.22 1.76 -21.04
C ILE A 168 -3.09 1.91 -22.08
N GLY A 169 -2.33 3.00 -22.03
CA GLY A 169 -1.15 3.20 -22.88
C GLY A 169 -0.17 2.04 -22.80
N TYR A 170 0.26 1.65 -21.60
CA TYR A 170 1.16 0.51 -21.42
C TYR A 170 0.49 -0.83 -21.73
N ALA A 171 -0.76 -1.04 -21.28
CA ALA A 171 -1.48 -2.29 -21.54
C ALA A 171 -1.68 -2.55 -23.03
N SER A 172 -1.95 -1.50 -23.81
CA SER A 172 -2.07 -1.60 -25.27
C SER A 172 -0.77 -2.06 -25.96
N GLN A 173 0.37 -2.01 -25.28
CA GLN A 173 1.68 -2.43 -25.78
C GLN A 173 2.12 -3.80 -25.23
N GLY A 174 1.27 -4.50 -24.47
CA GLY A 174 1.56 -5.85 -23.99
C GLY A 174 2.01 -5.95 -22.53
N TYR A 175 1.70 -4.97 -21.68
CA TYR A 175 1.99 -5.03 -20.24
C TYR A 175 0.71 -5.30 -19.44
N ILE A 176 0.81 -6.07 -18.36
CA ILE A 176 -0.24 -6.10 -17.34
C ILE A 176 0.08 -4.99 -16.35
N MET A 177 -0.81 -4.00 -16.24
CA MET A 177 -0.66 -2.86 -15.34
C MET A 177 -1.56 -3.03 -14.13
N VAL A 178 -0.99 -2.94 -12.93
CA VAL A 178 -1.72 -2.99 -11.66
C VAL A 178 -1.50 -1.67 -10.94
N ILE A 179 -2.57 -0.98 -10.56
CA ILE A 179 -2.49 0.27 -9.78
C ILE A 179 -3.37 0.13 -8.53
N PRO A 180 -2.79 -0.17 -7.36
CA PRO A 180 -3.53 -0.29 -6.11
C PRO A 180 -3.84 1.08 -5.50
N ASP A 181 -4.95 1.16 -4.77
CA ASP A 181 -5.16 2.18 -3.75
C ASP A 181 -4.27 1.86 -2.53
N TYR A 182 -3.81 2.90 -1.83
CA TYR A 182 -3.04 2.69 -0.61
C TYR A 182 -3.93 2.40 0.59
N GLU A 183 -3.35 1.82 1.65
CA GLU A 183 -4.04 1.67 2.94
C GLU A 183 -4.65 2.98 3.40
N GLY A 184 -5.86 2.91 3.97
CA GLY A 184 -6.61 4.06 4.46
C GLY A 184 -7.23 4.92 3.34
N MET A 185 -7.09 4.50 2.09
CA MET A 185 -7.90 5.03 0.99
C MET A 185 -9.11 4.10 0.81
N ARG A 186 -10.33 4.64 0.98
CA ARG A 186 -11.61 3.91 0.95
C ARG A 186 -11.84 3.06 2.20
N ASP A 187 -11.30 3.50 3.33
CA ASP A 187 -11.54 2.93 4.66
C ASP A 187 -12.13 4.03 5.54
N ALA A 188 -13.41 3.92 5.90
CA ALA A 188 -14.09 4.93 6.70
C ALA A 188 -13.58 5.00 8.16
N GLU A 189 -12.88 3.96 8.62
CA GLU A 189 -12.42 3.81 9.99
C GLU A 189 -10.93 4.16 10.17
N ASP A 190 -10.19 4.38 9.09
CA ASP A 190 -8.76 4.69 9.10
C ASP A 190 -8.42 5.82 8.12
N ILE A 191 -7.19 6.34 8.18
CA ILE A 191 -6.71 7.35 7.25
C ILE A 191 -5.50 6.84 6.49
N HIS A 192 -5.28 7.38 5.29
CA HIS A 192 -4.10 6.99 4.53
C HIS A 192 -2.80 7.36 5.24
N HIS A 193 -1.99 6.34 5.52
CA HIS A 193 -0.67 6.45 6.13
C HIS A 193 0.39 6.93 5.11
N TYR A 194 0.26 8.19 4.72
CA TYR A 194 1.06 8.80 3.66
C TYR A 194 2.57 8.76 3.92
N MET A 195 3.32 8.26 2.93
CA MET A 195 4.79 8.15 2.93
C MET A 195 5.35 7.18 3.98
N VAL A 196 4.56 6.19 4.40
CA VAL A 196 5.04 5.07 5.22
C VAL A 196 5.42 3.93 4.28
N GLY A 197 6.69 3.91 3.87
CA GLY A 197 7.18 3.03 2.80
C GLY A 197 7.01 1.52 3.07
N GLU A 198 6.99 1.09 4.32
CA GLU A 198 6.69 -0.32 4.65
C GLU A 198 5.25 -0.69 4.25
N LEU A 199 4.29 0.17 4.60
CA LEU A 199 2.87 -0.05 4.31
C LEU A 199 2.62 0.05 2.80
N GLU A 200 3.11 1.12 2.16
CA GLU A 200 2.96 1.32 0.71
C GLU A 200 3.63 0.18 -0.10
N GLY A 201 4.84 -0.22 0.28
CA GLY A 201 5.55 -1.32 -0.37
C GLY A 201 4.84 -2.67 -0.21
N ARG A 202 4.25 -2.94 0.96
CA ARG A 202 3.47 -4.15 1.19
C ARG A 202 2.22 -4.19 0.32
N VAL A 203 1.49 -3.07 0.22
CA VAL A 203 0.33 -2.94 -0.66
C VAL A 203 0.70 -3.25 -2.11
N MET A 204 1.82 -2.74 -2.61
CA MET A 204 2.28 -3.04 -3.98
C MET A 204 2.55 -4.53 -4.19
N LEU A 205 3.24 -5.19 -3.25
CA LEU A 205 3.57 -6.61 -3.33
C LEU A 205 2.32 -7.50 -3.23
N ASP A 206 1.35 -7.11 -2.41
CA ASP A 206 0.12 -7.88 -2.22
C ASP A 206 -0.85 -7.70 -3.39
N ALA A 207 -0.92 -6.49 -3.97
CA ALA A 207 -1.64 -6.26 -5.22
C ALA A 207 -1.06 -7.09 -6.38
N LEU A 208 0.27 -7.21 -6.45
CA LEU A 208 0.94 -8.08 -7.42
C LEU A 208 0.48 -9.54 -7.28
N LYS A 209 0.59 -10.10 -6.07
CA LYS A 209 0.18 -11.49 -5.80
C LYS A 209 -1.29 -11.73 -6.15
N ALA A 210 -2.17 -10.82 -5.73
CA ALA A 210 -3.60 -10.94 -6.01
C ALA A 210 -3.90 -10.88 -7.51
N SER A 211 -3.18 -10.05 -8.27
CA SER A 211 -3.35 -9.96 -9.73
C SER A 211 -3.05 -11.28 -10.44
N TRP A 212 -2.12 -12.10 -9.93
CA TRP A 212 -1.78 -13.39 -10.53
C TRP A 212 -2.90 -14.44 -10.41
N GLU A 213 -3.79 -14.26 -9.44
CA GLU A 213 -4.91 -15.15 -9.22
C GLU A 213 -6.14 -14.77 -10.05
N MET A 214 -6.10 -13.64 -10.78
CA MET A 214 -7.16 -13.25 -11.69
C MET A 214 -7.27 -14.22 -12.86
N THR A 215 -8.40 -14.92 -12.97
CA THR A 215 -8.68 -15.87 -14.07
C THR A 215 -8.44 -15.27 -15.46
N SER A 216 -8.72 -13.98 -15.65
CA SER A 216 -8.58 -13.27 -16.92
C SER A 216 -7.14 -13.16 -17.42
N ILE A 217 -6.14 -13.17 -16.52
CA ILE A 217 -4.73 -12.94 -16.87
C ILE A 217 -3.77 -14.02 -16.37
N LYS A 218 -4.19 -14.86 -15.41
CA LYS A 218 -3.40 -15.97 -14.86
C LYS A 218 -2.62 -16.81 -15.90
N PRO A 219 -3.19 -17.19 -17.07
CA PRO A 219 -2.41 -17.92 -18.09
C PRO A 219 -1.25 -17.09 -18.66
N ASN A 220 -1.37 -15.77 -18.72
CA ASN A 220 -0.47 -14.87 -19.42
C ASN A 220 0.54 -14.16 -18.52
N VAL A 221 0.43 -14.23 -17.19
CA VAL A 221 1.40 -13.61 -16.28
C VAL A 221 2.78 -14.23 -16.47
N ASP A 222 3.79 -13.37 -16.67
CA ASP A 222 5.22 -13.67 -16.55
C ASP A 222 5.71 -13.29 -15.14
N GLN A 223 6.00 -14.29 -14.32
CA GLN A 223 6.47 -14.08 -12.95
C GLN A 223 7.96 -13.72 -12.87
N ASP A 224 8.71 -13.81 -13.97
CA ASP A 224 10.12 -13.44 -14.02
C ASP A 224 10.33 -11.99 -14.51
N MET A 225 9.27 -11.36 -15.02
CA MET A 225 9.29 -10.02 -15.60
C MET A 225 8.35 -9.07 -14.85
N ILE A 226 8.77 -8.70 -13.65
CA ILE A 226 8.01 -7.83 -12.74
C ILE A 226 8.72 -6.49 -12.58
N PHE A 227 7.94 -5.42 -12.68
CA PHE A 227 8.40 -4.05 -12.44
C PHE A 227 7.53 -3.40 -11.37
N MET A 228 8.16 -2.63 -10.49
CA MET A 228 7.47 -1.76 -9.54
C MET A 228 7.95 -0.33 -9.84
N ALA A 229 7.01 0.57 -10.09
CA ALA A 229 7.27 1.92 -10.58
C ALA A 229 6.48 2.95 -9.80
#